data_AF-A0A9E5QQV5-F1
#
_entry.id   AF-A0A9E5QQV5-F1
#
_cell.length_a   1.000
_cell.length_b   1.000
_cell.length_c   1.000
_cell.angle_alpha   90.00
_cell.angle_beta   90.00
_cell.angle_gamma   90.00
#
_symmetry.space_group_name_H-M   'P 1'
#
loop_
_entity.id
_entity.type
_entity.pdbx_description
1 polymer ?
#
loop_
_entity_poly.entity_id
_entity_poly.type
_entity_poly.pdbx_seq_one_letter_code
_entity_poly.pdbx_strand_id
1 'polypeptide(L)'
;MMIADSDKYIHFLSKPYVGSTHDYGILKAEFPPDKDWFKNHEIQMDLGYQGFAKDYLCKKAFIPHKKPRNQELSEKEKKANQRKSKREF
;
A
#
# COMPACT_ATOMS: atom_id res chain seq x y z
N MET A 1 -4.72 10.13 -2.53
CA MET A 1 -4.85 8.79 -1.95
C MET A 1 -6.28 8.30 -2.12
N MET A 2 -6.44 7.02 -2.46
CA MET A 2 -7.75 6.39 -2.61
C MET A 2 -7.70 5.03 -1.92
N ILE A 3 -8.76 4.66 -1.22
CA ILE A 3 -8.95 3.32 -0.67
C ILE A 3 -10.19 2.76 -1.32
N ALA A 4 -10.03 1.60 -1.96
CA ALA A 4 -11.10 0.87 -2.60
C ALA A 4 -10.99 -0.61 -2.25
N ASP A 5 -12.10 -1.32 -2.36
CA ASP A 5 -12.17 -2.77 -2.19
C ASP A 5 -12.19 -3.50 -3.56
N SER A 6 -12.21 -4.84 -3.52
CA SER A 6 -12.34 -5.77 -4.66
C SER A 6 -13.50 -5.43 -5.61
N ASP A 7 -14.63 -4.98 -5.10
CA ASP A 7 -15.81 -4.65 -5.91
C ASP A 7 -15.72 -3.26 -6.57
N LYS A 8 -14.53 -2.65 -6.57
CA LYS A 8 -14.23 -1.31 -7.12
C LYS A 8 -15.02 -0.21 -6.42
N TYR A 9 -15.49 -0.44 -5.20
CA TYR A 9 -16.16 0.56 -4.39
C TYR A 9 -15.12 1.42 -3.66
N ILE A 10 -15.22 2.74 -3.85
CA ILE A 10 -14.29 3.69 -3.24
C ILE A 10 -14.80 4.02 -1.83
N HIS A 11 -14.18 3.42 -0.82
CA HIS A 11 -14.47 3.73 0.58
C HIS A 11 -13.94 5.09 1.01
N PHE A 12 -12.84 5.52 0.41
CA PHE A 12 -12.20 6.78 0.77
C PHE A 12 -11.48 7.41 -0.41
N LEU A 13 -11.69 8.71 -0.57
CA LEU A 13 -10.95 9.54 -1.49
C LEU A 13 -10.42 10.75 -0.72
N SER A 14 -9.11 10.89 -0.66
CA SER A 14 -8.48 12.02 0.02
C SER A 14 -8.65 13.31 -0.79
N LYS A 15 -8.49 14.46 -0.13
CA LYS A 15 -8.34 15.74 -0.83
C LYS A 15 -7.07 15.72 -1.71
N PRO A 16 -6.99 16.57 -2.75
CA PRO A 16 -5.75 16.76 -3.51
C PRO A 16 -4.68 17.38 -2.61
N TYR A 17 -3.45 16.86 -2.69
CA TYR A 17 -2.30 17.38 -1.96
C TYR A 17 -1.29 18.02 -2.91
N VAL A 18 -0.48 18.93 -2.35
CA VAL A 18 0.65 19.54 -3.07
C VAL A 18 1.68 18.45 -3.38
N GLY A 19 2.19 18.44 -4.61
CA GLY A 19 3.06 17.38 -5.14
C GLY A 19 4.40 17.16 -4.41
N SER A 20 4.78 18.00 -3.45
CA SER A 20 5.94 17.78 -2.58
C SER A 20 5.67 16.86 -1.39
N THR A 21 4.40 16.50 -1.14
CA THR A 21 4.02 15.68 0.00
C THR A 21 4.08 14.20 -0.38
N HIS A 22 4.83 13.41 0.40
CA HIS A 22 4.90 11.96 0.20
C HIS A 22 3.57 11.28 0.57
N ASP A 23 3.13 10.33 -0.25
CA ASP A 23 1.89 9.55 -0.03
C ASP A 23 1.82 8.90 1.35
N TYR A 24 2.96 8.46 1.88
CA TYR A 24 3.05 7.88 3.21
C TYR A 24 2.82 8.89 4.34
N GLY A 25 3.27 10.13 4.16
CA GLY A 25 3.02 11.21 5.11
C GLY A 25 1.54 11.59 5.14
N ILE A 26 0.90 11.60 3.97
CA ILE A 26 -0.54 11.80 3.84
C ILE A 26 -1.30 10.71 4.59
N LEU A 27 -0.88 9.44 4.45
CA LEU A 27 -1.52 8.32 5.15
C LEU A 27 -1.47 8.51 6.66
N LYS A 28 -0.31 8.90 7.20
CA LYS A 28 -0.15 9.15 8.64
C LYS A 28 -0.97 10.32 9.15
N ALA A 29 -1.15 11.35 8.33
CA ALA A 29 -1.96 12.50 8.70
C ALA A 29 -3.45 12.17 8.76
N GLU A 30 -3.97 11.44 7.75
CA GLU A 30 -5.39 11.05 7.67
C GLU A 30 -5.73 9.88 8.62
N PHE A 31 -4.81 8.90 8.71
CA PHE A 31 -4.94 7.69 9.51
C PHE A 31 -3.77 7.59 10.49
N PRO A 32 -3.81 8.25 11.65
CA PRO A 32 -2.72 8.21 12.61
C PRO A 32 -2.46 6.76 13.09
N PRO A 33 -1.18 6.32 13.16
CA PRO A 33 -0.80 4.94 13.49
C PRO A 33 -1.14 4.53 14.93
N ASP A 34 -1.37 5.49 15.83
CA ASP A 34 -1.84 5.24 17.20
C ASP A 34 -3.22 4.56 17.26
N LYS A 35 -3.95 4.53 16.15
CA LYS A 35 -5.25 3.88 16.05
C LYS A 35 -5.15 2.63 15.17
N ASP A 36 -5.78 1.56 15.64
CA ASP A 36 -5.86 0.24 15.01
C ASP A 36 -6.75 0.19 13.74
N TRP A 37 -6.65 1.18 12.86
CA TRP A 37 -7.52 1.34 11.67
C TRP A 37 -7.59 0.09 10.79
N PHE A 38 -6.45 -0.59 10.60
CA PHE A 38 -6.31 -1.69 9.65
C PHE A 38 -6.20 -3.07 10.30
N LYS A 39 -6.33 -3.16 11.63
CA LYS A 39 -6.06 -4.37 12.42
C LYS A 39 -6.77 -5.61 11.91
N ASN A 40 -8.03 -5.46 11.49
CA ASN A 40 -8.88 -6.56 11.04
C ASN A 40 -8.96 -6.72 9.51
N HIS A 41 -8.26 -5.86 8.76
CA HIS A 41 -8.35 -5.81 7.29
C HIS A 41 -7.08 -6.36 6.63
N GLU A 42 -7.27 -7.02 5.48
CA GLU A 42 -6.19 -7.36 4.58
C GLU A 42 -6.03 -6.20 3.59
N ILE A 43 -4.87 -5.55 3.62
CA ILE A 43 -4.62 -4.32 2.86
C ILE A 43 -3.58 -4.60 1.78
N GLN A 44 -3.91 -4.24 0.54
CA GLN A 44 -2.96 -4.17 -0.56
C GLN A 44 -2.56 -2.72 -0.77
N MET A 45 -1.25 -2.45 -0.85
CA MET A 45 -0.74 -1.09 -1.05
C MET A 45 0.34 -1.04 -2.12
N ASP A 46 0.55 0.15 -2.66
CA ASP A 46 1.63 0.41 -3.60
C ASP A 46 3.03 0.37 -2.95
N LEU A 47 4.04 0.33 -3.82
CA LEU A 47 5.45 0.36 -3.45
C LEU A 47 5.85 1.56 -2.58
N GLY A 48 5.12 2.68 -2.65
CA GLY A 48 5.38 3.87 -1.83
C GLY A 48 5.13 3.66 -0.33
N TYR A 49 4.41 2.60 0.05
CA TYR A 49 3.97 2.36 1.42
C TYR A 49 4.80 1.31 2.17
N GLN A 50 6.06 1.10 1.81
CA GLN A 50 6.90 0.07 2.48
C GLN A 50 6.99 0.23 4.01
N GLY A 51 6.84 1.44 4.53
CA GLY A 51 6.81 1.72 5.97
C GLY A 51 5.54 1.25 6.68
N PHE A 52 4.45 1.03 5.94
CA PHE A 52 3.13 0.72 6.50
C PHE A 52 3.13 -0.53 7.37
N ALA A 53 3.76 -1.60 6.89
CA ALA A 53 3.82 -2.87 7.62
C ALA A 53 4.60 -2.77 8.95
N LYS A 54 5.36 -1.69 9.18
CA LYS A 54 6.05 -1.43 10.44
C LYS A 54 5.24 -0.55 11.38
N ASP A 55 4.58 0.47 10.84
CA ASP A 55 3.92 1.49 11.66
C ASP A 55 2.43 1.18 11.93
N TYR A 56 1.80 0.29 11.16
CA TYR A 56 0.37 -0.03 11.30
C TYR A 56 0.14 -1.51 11.59
N LEU A 57 -0.72 -1.76 12.57
CA LEU A 57 -1.25 -3.10 12.81
C LEU A 57 -2.29 -3.44 11.75
N CYS A 58 -2.08 -4.54 11.03
CA CYS A 58 -3.03 -5.05 10.05
C CYS A 58 -3.06 -6.57 10.05
N LYS A 59 -4.17 -7.15 9.58
CA LYS A 59 -4.30 -8.61 9.49
C LYS A 59 -3.31 -9.18 8.47
N LYS A 60 -3.19 -8.50 7.33
CA LYS A 60 -2.24 -8.84 6.29
C LYS A 60 -1.95 -7.64 5.41
N ALA A 61 -0.68 -7.24 5.30
CA ALA A 61 -0.25 -6.25 4.33
C ALA A 61 0.38 -6.93 3.11
N PHE A 62 -0.13 -6.58 1.93
CA PHE A 62 0.44 -7.00 0.66
C PHE A 62 1.06 -5.79 -0.03
N ILE A 63 2.39 -5.68 0.08
CA ILE A 63 3.17 -4.62 -0.57
C ILE A 63 4.07 -5.30 -1.62
N PRO A 64 4.11 -4.81 -2.88
CA PRO A 64 5.01 -5.32 -3.90
C PRO A 64 6.49 -5.18 -3.48
N HIS A 65 7.34 -6.10 -3.97
CA HIS A 65 8.77 -5.99 -3.70
C HIS A 65 9.38 -4.85 -4.50
N LYS A 66 10.01 -3.92 -3.80
CA LYS A 66 10.74 -2.79 -4.42
C LYS A 66 12.03 -3.29 -5.02
N LYS A 67 12.28 -2.86 -6.26
CA LYS A 67 13.55 -3.09 -6.94
C LYS A 67 14.70 -2.52 -6.09
N PRO A 68 15.71 -3.34 -5.72
CA PRO A 68 16.87 -2.83 -5.02
C PRO A 68 17.60 -1.79 -5.88
N ARG A 69 18.20 -0.78 -5.24
CA ARG A 69 19.00 0.22 -5.97
C ARG A 69 20.20 -0.51 -6.60
N ASN A 70 20.33 -0.40 -7.93
CA ASN A 70 21.35 -1.06 -8.77
C ASN A 70 21.22 -2.57 -9.01
N GLN A 71 20.09 -3.21 -8.69
CA GLN A 71 19.89 -4.62 -9.05
C GLN A 71 18.55 -4.83 -9.75
N GLU A 72 18.48 -5.83 -10.63
CA GLU A 72 17.21 -6.28 -11.17
C GLU A 72 16.43 -7.08 -10.13
N LEU A 73 15.10 -6.92 -10.14
CA LEU A 73 14.21 -7.86 -9.45
C LEU A 73 14.48 -9.26 -10.00
N SER A 74 14.66 -10.22 -9.10
CA SER A 74 14.77 -11.63 -9.50
C SER A 74 13.55 -12.03 -10.32
N GLU A 75 13.68 -12.98 -11.24
CA GLU A 75 12.52 -13.53 -11.97
C GLU A 75 11.40 -14.01 -11.03
N LYS A 76 11.78 -14.50 -9.84
CA LYS A 76 10.83 -14.90 -8.80
C LYS A 76 10.04 -13.71 -8.27
N GLU A 77 10.69 -12.57 -8.03
CA GLU A 77 10.05 -11.34 -7.56
C GLU A 77 9.22 -10.68 -8.67
N LYS A 78 9.69 -10.71 -9.93
CA LYS A 78 8.92 -10.27 -11.10
C LYS A 78 7.64 -11.10 -11.25
N LYS A 79 7.74 -12.44 -11.17
CA LYS A 79 6.57 -13.34 -11.23
C LYS A 79 5.64 -13.16 -10.03
N ALA A 80 6.18 -12.91 -8.83
CA ALA A 80 5.37 -12.61 -7.65
C ALA A 80 4.61 -11.29 -7.81
N ASN A 81 5.25 -10.24 -8.30
CA ASN A 81 4.60 -8.95 -8.57
C ASN A 81 3.55 -9.08 -9.71
N GLN A 82 3.84 -9.82 -10.79
CA GLN A 82 2.87 -10.08 -11.87
C GLN A 82 1.65 -10.89 -11.42
N ARG A 83 1.84 -11.97 -10.65
CA ARG A 83 0.71 -12.75 -10.10
C ARG A 83 -0.17 -11.89 -9.20
N LYS A 84 0.42 -10.93 -8.48
CA LYS A 84 -0.30 -10.00 -7.60
C LYS A 84 -1.09 -8.94 -8.38
N SER A 85 -0.55 -8.46 -9.50
CA SER A 85 -1.31 -7.58 -10.41
C SER A 85 -2.46 -8.30 -11.10
N LYS A 86 -2.28 -9.59 -11.42
CA LYS A 86 -3.32 -10.44 -12.04
C LYS A 86 -4.31 -11.05 -11.06
N ARG A 87 -4.03 -11.01 -9.76
CA ARG A 87 -5.06 -11.21 -8.75
C ARG A 87 -5.86 -9.92 -8.73
N GLU A 88 -6.57 -9.74 -9.84
CA GLU A 88 -7.56 -8.71 -10.04
C GLU A 88 -8.54 -8.81 -8.89
N PHE A 89 -8.87 -7.62 -8.41
CA PHE A 89 -10.06 -7.27 -7.67
C PHE A 89 -11.29 -7.99 -8.26
#